data_AF-H5TVQ5-F1
#
_entry.id   AF-H5TVQ5-F1
#
_cell.length_a   1.000
_cell.length_b   1.000
_cell.length_c   1.000
_cell.angle_alpha   90.00
_cell.angle_beta   90.00
_cell.angle_gamma   90.00
#
_symmetry.space_group_name_H-M   'P 1'
#
loop_
_entity.id
_entity.type
_entity.pdbx_description
1 polymer ?
#
loop_
_entity_poly.entity_id
_entity_poly.type
_entity_poly.pdbx_seq_one_letter_code
_entity_poly.pdbx_strand_id
1 'polypeptide(L)'
;MSDDEIELNLDTQSRRLDELNDIVNAALSESGPTASLETSPHHQTYDELTSFNKDLRLRRSWQEVDLDGALTEAQREAWELWQTKHRLSWRSSDYLAVGAAGLVGLLCSWFDSTIDSAVRDHLKTLTESAAVQRWESAGKRLPIDYMGPGFGGRAHRVKSAGHDVARPIEAIRQVMNGEFRGIRWQNGQAIPVFQGGVFLPNLSLTEAALRLGQHLLADVVTPMSLPIPGMSLLYESDNQLVRDFALHAYSGLGQGTGWNVRSGIATPTMTVIATEVIIRTYVHAEALTQTGSPELDWPQKRRRTELLLAAHSLISAISLGKVAAQIAAHSMAGDYLRAAHPSHIRHANIPALLRTGTLAATVVNDAYRASQIPSAQSWDELVVATAQPWQLDLVSRYETLGSAPGGRSELLKDLDT
;
A
#
# COMPACT_ATOMS: atom_id res chain seq x y z
N MET A 1 24.45 -0.55 -13.70
CA MET A 1 23.76 -0.05 -14.90
C MET A 1 22.72 0.96 -14.44
N SER A 2 23.01 2.24 -14.67
CA SER A 2 22.04 3.33 -14.46
C SER A 2 21.16 3.50 -15.70
N ASP A 3 19.94 4.01 -15.56
CA ASP A 3 19.03 4.24 -16.69
C ASP A 3 19.69 5.17 -17.73
N ASP A 4 20.35 6.24 -17.27
CA ASP A 4 21.11 7.20 -18.09
C ASP A 4 22.17 6.53 -19.00
N GLU A 5 22.82 5.46 -18.53
CA GLU A 5 23.84 4.75 -19.32
C GLU A 5 23.22 3.91 -20.43
N ILE A 6 22.03 3.35 -20.21
CA ILE A 6 21.33 2.56 -21.23
C ILE A 6 20.82 3.48 -22.31
N GLU A 7 20.21 4.59 -21.92
CA GLU A 7 19.70 5.62 -22.83
C GLU A 7 20.82 6.19 -23.70
N LEU A 8 21.95 6.55 -23.08
CA LEU A 8 23.15 7.00 -23.78
C LEU A 8 23.65 5.97 -24.79
N ASN A 9 23.70 4.70 -24.40
CA ASN A 9 24.17 3.63 -25.27
C ASN A 9 23.21 3.41 -26.45
N LEU A 10 21.90 3.43 -26.23
CA LEU A 10 20.90 3.26 -27.28
C LEU A 10 20.96 4.37 -28.32
N ASP A 11 20.96 5.64 -27.91
CA ASP A 11 21.11 6.79 -28.81
C ASP A 11 22.44 6.73 -29.58
N THR A 12 23.53 6.36 -28.90
CA THR A 12 24.85 6.23 -29.55
C THR A 12 24.84 5.13 -30.62
N GLN A 13 24.22 3.97 -30.35
CA GLN A 13 24.14 2.91 -31.35
C GLN A 13 23.22 3.27 -32.52
N SER A 14 22.10 3.95 -32.28
CA SER A 14 21.22 4.44 -33.35
C SER A 14 21.96 5.40 -34.29
N ARG A 15 22.64 6.41 -33.75
CA ARG A 15 23.44 7.34 -34.58
C ARG A 15 24.51 6.63 -35.39
N ARG A 16 25.15 5.60 -34.83
CA ARG A 16 26.13 4.79 -35.56
C ARG A 16 25.51 3.94 -36.66
N LEU A 17 24.28 3.44 -36.47
CA LEU A 17 23.54 2.75 -37.52
C LEU A 17 23.18 3.69 -38.66
N ASP A 18 22.81 4.93 -38.35
CA ASP A 18 22.56 5.96 -39.37
C ASP A 18 23.83 6.30 -40.16
N GLU A 19 24.96 6.51 -39.47
CA GLU A 19 26.27 6.70 -40.13
C GLU A 19 26.62 5.52 -41.06
N LEU A 20 26.31 4.29 -40.64
CA LEU A 20 26.54 3.10 -41.45
C LEU A 20 25.62 3.05 -42.68
N ASN A 21 24.34 3.38 -42.50
CA ASN A 21 23.38 3.48 -43.61
C ASN A 21 23.81 4.55 -44.62
N ASP A 22 24.30 5.71 -44.15
CA ASP A 22 24.82 6.78 -45.01
C ASP A 22 26.04 6.33 -45.82
N ILE A 23 26.97 5.61 -45.19
CA ILE A 23 28.15 5.06 -45.88
C ILE A 23 27.73 4.01 -46.92
N VAL A 24 26.79 3.13 -46.59
CA VAL A 24 26.25 2.15 -47.54
C VAL A 24 25.55 2.84 -48.71
N ASN A 25 24.73 3.85 -48.45
CA ASN A 25 24.04 4.62 -49.48
C ASN A 25 25.03 5.39 -50.38
N ALA A 26 26.07 5.98 -49.81
CA ALA A 26 27.15 6.64 -50.54
C ALA A 26 27.88 5.64 -51.46
N ALA A 27 28.25 4.48 -50.91
CA ALA A 27 28.89 3.40 -51.69
C ALA A 27 28.00 2.90 -52.84
N LEU A 28 26.70 2.75 -52.61
CA LEU A 28 25.73 2.31 -53.61
C LEU A 28 25.42 3.39 -54.68
N SER A 29 25.63 4.66 -54.36
CA SER A 29 25.38 5.79 -55.26
C SER A 29 26.64 6.29 -55.98
N GLU A 30 27.75 5.54 -55.91
CA GLU A 30 29.08 5.90 -56.44
C GLU A 30 29.61 7.26 -55.94
N SER A 31 29.00 7.81 -54.89
CA SER A 31 29.44 9.02 -54.22
C SER A 31 30.43 8.61 -53.14
N GLY A 32 31.66 9.13 -53.16
CA GLY A 32 32.67 8.77 -52.16
C GLY A 32 32.14 8.99 -50.73
N PRO A 33 32.43 8.09 -49.76
CA PRO A 33 31.88 8.21 -48.42
C PRO A 33 32.36 9.49 -47.74
N THR A 34 31.43 10.23 -47.15
CA THR A 34 31.68 11.48 -46.41
C THR A 34 32.17 11.24 -44.98
N ALA A 35 32.02 10.02 -44.44
CA ALA A 35 32.39 9.67 -43.07
C ALA A 35 33.11 8.31 -42.99
N SER A 36 34.00 8.20 -41.99
CA SER A 36 34.65 6.94 -41.60
C SER A 36 33.97 6.38 -40.35
N LEU A 37 33.55 5.11 -40.42
CA LEU A 37 33.06 4.35 -39.28
C LEU A 37 34.22 3.99 -38.36
N GLU A 38 34.20 4.51 -37.14
CA GLU A 38 35.15 4.04 -36.12
C GLU A 38 34.80 2.61 -35.72
N THR A 39 35.78 1.73 -35.88
CA THR A 39 35.68 0.32 -35.50
C THR A 39 35.72 0.22 -33.98
N SER A 40 34.66 -0.35 -33.42
CA SER A 40 34.67 -0.76 -32.02
C SER A 40 35.57 -1.98 -31.86
N PRO A 41 36.32 -2.12 -30.75
CA PRO A 41 36.85 -3.41 -30.34
C PRO A 41 35.78 -4.50 -30.41
N HIS A 42 36.14 -5.67 -30.93
CA HIS A 42 35.27 -6.86 -30.91
C HIS A 42 35.17 -7.39 -29.47
N HIS A 43 33.94 -7.75 -29.06
CA HIS A 43 33.58 -8.25 -27.72
C HIS A 43 33.85 -7.26 -26.59
N GLN A 44 32.86 -6.44 -26.29
CA GLN A 44 32.88 -5.54 -25.14
C GLN A 44 31.86 -6.03 -24.11
N THR A 45 32.28 -6.06 -22.84
CA THR A 45 31.34 -6.03 -21.72
C THR A 45 30.51 -4.74 -21.78
N TYR A 46 29.35 -4.72 -21.10
CA TYR A 46 28.49 -3.54 -21.09
C TYR A 46 29.22 -2.27 -20.61
N ASP A 47 30.10 -2.40 -19.62
CA ASP A 47 30.87 -1.27 -19.07
C ASP A 47 31.93 -0.77 -20.06
N GLU A 48 32.56 -1.67 -20.83
CA GLU A 48 33.49 -1.32 -21.90
C GLU A 48 32.76 -0.64 -23.07
N LEU A 49 31.58 -1.14 -23.45
CA LEU A 49 30.72 -0.51 -24.45
C LEU A 49 30.29 0.89 -24.02
N THR A 50 29.88 1.04 -22.76
CA THR A 50 29.47 2.32 -22.18
C THR A 50 30.62 3.32 -22.18
N SER A 51 31.82 2.87 -21.81
CA SER A 51 33.03 3.71 -21.82
C SER A 51 33.41 4.13 -23.23
N PHE A 52 33.40 3.19 -24.18
CA PHE A 52 33.63 3.47 -25.60
C PHE A 52 32.61 4.48 -26.15
N ASN A 53 31.32 4.31 -25.85
CA ASN A 53 30.27 5.21 -26.29
C ASN A 53 30.45 6.61 -25.67
N LYS A 54 30.79 6.72 -24.37
CA LYS A 54 31.10 8.01 -23.74
C LYS A 54 32.25 8.74 -24.45
N ASP A 55 33.34 8.03 -24.77
CA ASP A 55 34.48 8.60 -25.51
C ASP A 55 34.11 9.01 -26.94
N LEU A 56 33.36 8.17 -27.64
CA LEU A 56 32.89 8.44 -29.00
C LEU A 56 32.01 9.69 -29.04
N ARG A 57 31.06 9.80 -28.10
CA ARG A 57 30.18 10.97 -27.96
C ARG A 57 30.97 12.25 -27.71
N LEU A 58 31.98 12.20 -26.85
CA LEU A 58 32.87 13.33 -26.59
C LEU A 58 33.59 13.78 -27.87
N ARG A 59 34.12 12.85 -28.67
CA ARG A 59 34.80 13.17 -29.94
C ARG A 59 33.85 13.72 -31.01
N ARG A 60 32.64 13.16 -31.11
CA ARG A 60 31.60 13.56 -32.07
C ARG A 60 30.77 14.75 -31.60
N SER A 61 31.05 15.28 -30.41
CA SER A 61 30.28 16.37 -29.78
C SER A 61 28.78 16.06 -29.61
N TRP A 62 28.43 14.79 -29.37
CA TRP A 62 27.06 14.36 -29.08
C TRP A 62 26.73 14.58 -27.61
N GLN A 63 26.33 15.81 -27.28
CA GLN A 63 26.07 16.21 -25.88
C GLN A 63 24.67 15.81 -25.38
N GLU A 64 23.67 15.80 -26.27
CA GLU A 64 22.28 15.47 -25.93
C GLU A 64 21.95 14.03 -26.35
N VAL A 65 21.22 13.33 -25.50
CA VAL A 65 20.66 12.00 -25.78
C VAL A 65 19.29 12.22 -26.43
N ASP A 66 19.11 11.76 -27.66
CA ASP A 66 17.85 11.86 -28.40
C ASP A 66 17.24 10.47 -28.60
N LEU A 67 16.59 9.96 -27.55
CA LEU A 67 15.86 8.70 -27.63
C LEU A 67 14.66 8.79 -28.57
N ASP A 68 14.11 9.98 -28.76
CA ASP A 68 12.92 10.17 -29.58
C ASP A 68 13.22 9.93 -31.05
N GLY A 69 14.39 10.36 -31.50
CA GLY A 69 14.94 10.03 -32.80
C GLY A 69 15.52 8.61 -32.88
N ALA A 70 16.02 8.06 -31.77
CA ALA A 70 16.71 6.77 -31.76
C ALA A 70 15.80 5.54 -31.80
N LEU A 71 14.55 5.66 -31.34
CA LEU A 71 13.61 4.54 -31.22
C LEU A 71 12.40 4.72 -32.13
N THR A 72 12.06 3.68 -32.89
CA THR A 72 10.73 3.59 -33.52
C THR A 72 9.64 3.49 -32.47
N GLU A 73 8.39 3.82 -32.82
CA GLU A 73 7.26 3.75 -31.88
C GLU A 73 7.10 2.36 -31.25
N ALA A 74 7.24 1.28 -32.03
CA ALA A 74 7.18 -0.09 -31.51
C ALA A 74 8.34 -0.41 -30.55
N GLN A 75 9.55 0.12 -30.79
CA GLN A 75 10.69 -0.05 -29.89
C GLN A 75 10.53 0.77 -28.61
N ARG A 76 9.91 1.94 -28.70
CA ARG A 76 9.56 2.78 -27.55
C ARG A 76 8.55 2.08 -26.65
N GLU A 77 7.46 1.55 -27.21
CA GLU A 77 6.47 0.77 -26.46
C GLU A 77 7.12 -0.46 -25.79
N ALA A 78 8.02 -1.16 -26.49
CA ALA A 78 8.76 -2.29 -25.94
C ALA A 78 9.75 -1.87 -24.83
N TRP A 79 10.41 -0.72 -24.99
CA TRP A 79 11.32 -0.14 -23.99
C TRP A 79 10.57 0.28 -22.73
N GLU A 80 9.45 0.99 -22.86
CA GLU A 80 8.60 1.36 -21.72
C GLU A 80 8.10 0.11 -20.98
N LEU A 81 7.65 -0.90 -21.73
CA LEU A 81 7.23 -2.18 -21.16
C LEU A 81 8.40 -2.87 -20.43
N TRP A 82 9.60 -2.87 -21.00
CA TRP A 82 10.80 -3.40 -20.36
C TRP A 82 11.18 -2.62 -19.09
N GLN A 83 11.12 -1.28 -19.10
CA GLN A 83 11.36 -0.45 -17.93
C GLN A 83 10.37 -0.78 -16.81
N THR A 84 9.09 -1.00 -17.15
CA THR A 84 8.10 -1.39 -16.13
C THR A 84 8.46 -2.70 -15.44
N LYS A 85 9.04 -3.67 -16.15
CA LYS A 85 9.48 -4.95 -15.55
C LYS A 85 10.48 -4.76 -14.40
N HIS A 86 11.36 -3.77 -14.51
CA HIS A 86 12.45 -3.56 -13.57
C HIS A 86 11.96 -2.96 -12.25
N ARG A 87 12.27 -3.65 -11.16
CA ARG A 87 12.00 -3.17 -9.81
C ARG A 87 13.09 -2.19 -9.40
N LEU A 88 12.69 -0.99 -9.00
CA LEU A 88 13.61 -0.03 -8.37
C LEU A 88 14.14 -0.60 -7.04
N SER A 89 15.47 -0.63 -6.90
CA SER A 89 16.10 -0.99 -5.64
C SER A 89 15.85 0.09 -4.59
N TRP A 90 15.76 -0.34 -3.32
CA TRP A 90 15.61 0.61 -2.23
C TRP A 90 16.93 1.32 -1.95
N ARG A 91 16.85 2.62 -1.74
CA ARG A 91 17.95 3.51 -1.37
C ARG A 91 18.01 3.67 0.15
N SER A 92 19.12 4.16 0.69
CA SER A 92 19.23 4.47 2.13
C SER A 92 18.14 5.43 2.62
N SER A 93 17.74 6.39 1.80
CA SER A 93 16.65 7.33 2.07
C SER A 93 15.28 6.64 2.21
N ASP A 94 15.06 5.53 1.50
CA ASP A 94 13.82 4.75 1.58
C ASP A 94 13.69 4.11 2.97
N TYR A 95 14.78 3.55 3.50
CA TYR A 95 14.81 2.99 4.85
C TYR A 95 14.59 4.07 5.92
N LEU A 96 15.13 5.28 5.72
CA LEU A 96 14.90 6.41 6.63
C LEU A 96 13.43 6.85 6.60
N ALA A 97 12.79 6.91 5.43
CA ALA A 97 11.37 7.25 5.31
C ALA A 97 10.48 6.22 6.01
N VAL A 98 10.75 4.91 5.80
CA VAL A 98 10.05 3.82 6.49
C VAL A 98 10.30 3.88 8.00
N GLY A 99 11.54 4.15 8.43
CA GLY A 99 11.90 4.31 9.83
C GLY A 99 11.19 5.49 10.51
N ALA A 100 11.08 6.64 9.82
CA ALA A 100 10.37 7.81 10.31
C ALA A 100 8.86 7.53 10.43
N ALA A 101 8.25 6.91 9.43
CA ALA A 101 6.86 6.48 9.47
C ALA A 101 6.62 5.46 10.61
N GLY A 102 7.55 4.52 10.78
CA GLY A 102 7.55 3.55 11.87
C GLY A 102 7.64 4.19 13.25
N LEU A 103 8.49 5.19 13.43
CA LEU A 103 8.62 5.94 14.69
C LEU A 103 7.34 6.71 15.02
N VAL A 104 6.76 7.41 14.05
CA VAL A 104 5.47 8.09 14.25
C VAL A 104 4.38 7.07 14.59
N GLY A 105 4.33 5.94 13.88
CA GLY A 105 3.37 4.89 14.14
C GLY A 105 3.57 4.19 15.49
N LEU A 106 4.81 4.08 15.97
CA LEU A 106 5.14 3.63 17.32
C LEU A 106 4.59 4.60 18.36
N LEU A 107 4.84 5.90 18.19
CA LEU A 107 4.35 6.93 19.11
C LEU A 107 2.82 6.93 19.16
N CYS A 108 2.16 6.88 18.01
CA CYS A 108 0.69 6.78 17.95
C CYS A 108 0.17 5.51 18.63
N SER A 109 0.84 4.37 18.45
CA SER A 109 0.44 3.12 19.09
C SER A 109 0.71 3.14 20.60
N TRP A 110 1.79 3.78 21.06
CA TRP A 110 2.14 3.85 22.47
C TRP A 110 1.21 4.79 23.24
N PHE A 111 0.95 5.98 22.68
CA PHE A 111 0.11 7.03 23.24
C PHE A 111 -1.36 6.95 22.80
N ASP A 112 -1.80 5.82 22.24
CA ASP A 112 -3.16 5.60 21.73
C ASP A 112 -4.27 6.08 22.67
N SER A 113 -4.15 5.82 23.97
CA SER A 113 -5.13 6.21 25.00
C SER A 113 -5.10 7.71 25.31
N THR A 114 -3.94 8.35 25.21
CA THR A 114 -3.79 9.80 25.34
C THR A 114 -4.37 10.51 24.13
N ILE A 115 -4.07 9.99 22.93
CA ILE A 115 -4.63 10.46 21.66
C ILE A 115 -6.15 10.28 21.65
N ASP A 116 -6.66 9.11 22.05
CA ASP A 116 -8.09 8.82 22.17
C ASP A 116 -8.80 9.83 23.09
N SER A 117 -8.19 10.12 24.24
CA SER A 117 -8.71 11.11 25.19
C SER A 117 -8.68 12.52 24.62
N ALA A 118 -7.59 12.92 23.97
CA ALA A 118 -7.49 14.24 23.33
C ALA A 118 -8.51 14.43 22.20
N VAL A 119 -8.70 13.40 21.34
CA VAL A 119 -9.72 13.40 20.29
C VAL A 119 -11.11 13.52 20.90
N ARG A 120 -11.40 12.74 21.94
CA ARG A 120 -12.67 12.81 22.66
C ARG A 120 -12.92 14.21 23.23
N ASP A 121 -11.94 14.79 23.90
CA ASP A 121 -12.07 16.08 24.56
C ASP A 121 -12.27 17.20 23.53
N HIS A 122 -11.56 17.14 22.39
CA HIS A 122 -11.79 18.07 21.28
C HIS A 122 -13.19 17.90 20.66
N LEU A 123 -13.63 16.66 20.40
CA LEU A 123 -14.98 16.40 19.90
C LEU A 123 -16.05 16.87 20.90
N LYS A 124 -15.79 16.75 22.20
CA LYS A 124 -16.70 17.23 23.24
C LYS A 124 -16.91 18.74 23.15
N THR A 125 -15.85 19.52 22.91
CA THR A 125 -16.01 20.98 22.70
C THR A 125 -16.90 21.32 21.51
N LEU A 126 -16.86 20.51 20.45
CA LEU A 126 -17.78 20.67 19.31
C LEU A 126 -19.22 20.33 19.69
N THR A 127 -19.42 19.33 20.57
CA THR A 127 -20.75 18.95 21.06
C THR A 127 -21.39 19.97 22.00
N GLU A 128 -20.61 20.86 22.59
CA GLU A 128 -21.12 21.95 23.45
C GLU A 128 -21.75 23.09 22.66
N SER A 129 -21.64 23.10 21.32
CA SER A 129 -22.30 24.08 20.48
C SER A 129 -23.83 23.95 20.52
N ALA A 130 -24.56 25.08 20.51
CA ALA A 130 -26.03 25.10 20.58
C ALA A 130 -26.70 24.32 19.43
N ALA A 131 -26.07 24.27 18.25
CA ALA A 131 -26.52 23.48 17.13
C ALA A 131 -26.45 21.97 17.42
N VAL A 132 -25.32 21.51 18.00
CA VAL A 132 -25.13 20.10 18.35
C VAL A 132 -25.99 19.71 19.55
N GLN A 133 -26.17 20.57 20.54
CA GLN A 133 -27.07 20.29 21.67
C GLN A 133 -28.54 20.13 21.26
N ARG A 134 -29.03 20.96 20.33
CA ARG A 134 -30.37 20.77 19.74
C ARG A 134 -30.45 19.46 18.97
N TRP A 135 -29.41 19.13 18.20
CA TRP A 135 -29.27 17.84 17.51
C TRP A 135 -29.30 16.64 18.46
N GLU A 136 -28.54 16.70 19.56
CA GLU A 136 -28.46 15.65 20.58
C GLU A 136 -29.80 15.48 21.28
N SER A 137 -30.50 16.57 21.59
CA SER A 137 -31.82 16.52 22.23
C SER A 137 -32.88 15.80 21.39
N ALA A 138 -32.80 15.90 20.06
CA ALA A 138 -33.70 15.24 19.12
C ALA A 138 -33.46 13.72 19.01
N GLY A 139 -32.22 13.28 19.30
CA GLY A 139 -31.81 11.87 19.36
C GLY A 139 -32.00 11.19 20.72
N LYS A 140 -32.66 11.84 21.70
CA LYS A 140 -32.94 11.24 23.02
C LYS A 140 -34.19 10.36 23.01
N ARG A 141 -34.23 9.38 23.91
CA ARG A 141 -35.36 8.44 24.10
C ARG A 141 -35.69 7.63 22.85
N LEU A 142 -34.66 7.20 22.13
CA LEU A 142 -34.83 6.26 21.04
C LEU A 142 -34.95 4.83 21.59
N PRO A 143 -35.74 3.95 20.95
CA PRO A 143 -35.89 2.56 21.39
C PRO A 143 -34.55 1.83 21.55
N ILE A 144 -33.58 2.17 20.70
CA ILE A 144 -32.23 1.58 20.68
C ILE A 144 -31.46 1.69 22.00
N ASP A 145 -31.79 2.70 22.82
CA ASP A 145 -31.19 3.02 24.12
C ASP A 145 -31.97 2.40 25.30
N TYR A 146 -32.79 1.38 25.03
CA TYR A 146 -33.53 0.67 26.07
C TYR A 146 -32.58 0.01 27.08
N MET A 147 -32.70 0.41 28.35
CA MET A 147 -31.88 -0.09 29.47
C MET A 147 -32.63 -1.00 30.45
N GLY A 148 -33.74 -1.62 30.03
CA GLY A 148 -34.49 -2.53 30.90
C GLY A 148 -33.77 -3.84 31.22
N PRO A 149 -34.44 -4.80 31.88
CA PRO A 149 -33.84 -6.03 32.37
C PRO A 149 -33.00 -6.76 31.30
N GLY A 150 -31.73 -7.03 31.59
CA GLY A 150 -30.77 -7.67 30.69
C GLY A 150 -30.03 -6.74 29.73
N PHE A 151 -30.62 -5.59 29.38
CA PHE A 151 -30.03 -4.64 28.45
C PHE A 151 -29.31 -3.49 29.14
N GLY A 152 -29.59 -3.20 30.41
CA GLY A 152 -28.90 -2.14 31.15
C GLY A 152 -27.38 -2.32 31.36
N GLY A 153 -26.77 -1.27 31.90
CA GLY A 153 -25.35 -1.19 32.28
C GLY A 153 -24.47 -0.48 31.24
N ARG A 154 -23.18 -0.34 31.56
CA ARG A 154 -22.19 0.34 30.70
C ARG A 154 -22.09 -0.27 29.29
N ALA A 155 -22.43 -1.55 29.17
CA ALA A 155 -22.30 -2.33 27.97
C ALA A 155 -23.61 -2.46 27.18
N HIS A 156 -24.66 -1.68 27.49
CA HIS A 156 -25.95 -1.83 26.82
C HIS A 156 -25.85 -1.72 25.28
N ARG A 157 -24.92 -0.89 24.78
CA ARG A 157 -24.75 -0.65 23.34
C ARG A 157 -24.37 -1.88 22.54
N VAL A 158 -23.53 -2.77 23.08
CA VAL A 158 -23.18 -4.02 22.38
C VAL A 158 -24.33 -5.04 22.42
N LYS A 159 -25.32 -4.85 23.31
CA LYS A 159 -26.46 -5.74 23.47
C LYS A 159 -27.64 -5.40 22.58
N SER A 160 -27.60 -4.27 21.86
CA SER A 160 -28.67 -3.87 20.96
C SER A 160 -28.16 -3.62 19.54
N ALA A 161 -28.98 -4.03 18.56
CA ALA A 161 -28.73 -3.77 17.15
C ALA A 161 -28.63 -2.27 16.84
N GLY A 162 -29.32 -1.46 17.64
CA GLY A 162 -29.48 -0.03 17.42
C GLY A 162 -28.20 0.79 17.52
N HIS A 163 -27.18 0.31 18.23
CA HIS A 163 -25.87 0.97 18.32
C HIS A 163 -24.81 0.31 17.43
N ASP A 164 -25.15 -0.78 16.75
CA ASP A 164 -24.22 -1.48 15.86
C ASP A 164 -24.28 -0.87 14.45
N VAL A 165 -23.16 -0.26 14.04
CA VAL A 165 -23.01 0.39 12.73
C VAL A 165 -23.14 -0.60 11.56
N ALA A 166 -23.00 -1.91 11.80
CA ALA A 166 -23.27 -2.94 10.79
C ALA A 166 -24.76 -3.28 10.63
N ARG A 167 -25.66 -2.74 11.48
CA ARG A 167 -27.11 -3.04 11.47
C ARG A 167 -27.99 -1.80 11.28
N PRO A 168 -27.67 -0.87 10.36
CA PRO A 168 -28.39 0.39 10.24
C PRO A 168 -29.87 0.18 9.87
N ILE A 169 -30.19 -0.82 9.05
CA ILE A 169 -31.57 -1.09 8.63
C ILE A 169 -32.44 -1.53 9.82
N GLU A 170 -31.90 -2.39 10.69
CA GLU A 170 -32.62 -2.87 11.87
C GLU A 170 -32.78 -1.74 12.90
N ALA A 171 -31.72 -0.96 13.13
CA ALA A 171 -31.76 0.21 13.99
C ALA A 171 -32.81 1.23 13.53
N ILE A 172 -32.85 1.54 12.23
CA ILE A 172 -33.84 2.45 11.64
C ILE A 172 -35.26 1.90 11.80
N ARG A 173 -35.50 0.60 11.55
CA ARG A 173 -36.83 -0.01 11.73
C ARG A 173 -37.31 0.09 13.17
N GLN A 174 -36.44 -0.17 14.14
CA GLN A 174 -36.76 -0.03 15.57
C GLN A 174 -37.16 1.42 15.90
N VAL A 175 -36.40 2.41 15.41
CA VAL A 175 -36.70 3.83 15.58
C VAL A 175 -38.01 4.23 14.88
N MET A 176 -38.24 3.78 13.65
CA MET A 176 -39.48 4.06 12.90
C MET A 176 -40.72 3.56 13.65
N ASN A 177 -40.65 2.33 14.18
CA ASN A 177 -41.77 1.71 14.87
C ASN A 177 -41.92 2.17 16.32
N GLY A 178 -40.92 2.85 16.89
CA GLY A 178 -40.92 3.18 18.32
C GLY A 178 -40.83 1.92 19.20
N GLU A 179 -40.12 0.89 18.73
CA GLU A 179 -40.07 -0.42 19.37
C GLU A 179 -38.63 -0.90 19.52
N PHE A 180 -38.24 -1.28 20.73
CA PHE A 180 -36.98 -1.96 20.97
C PHE A 180 -37.15 -3.45 20.70
N ARG A 181 -36.17 -4.04 19.99
CA ARG A 181 -36.06 -5.48 19.76
C ARG A 181 -34.63 -5.93 20.03
N GLY A 182 -34.47 -6.95 20.86
CA GLY A 182 -33.16 -7.50 21.19
C GLY A 182 -33.25 -8.91 21.79
N ILE A 183 -32.09 -9.54 21.97
CA ILE A 183 -31.96 -10.86 22.59
C ILE A 183 -31.32 -10.72 23.96
N ARG A 184 -32.01 -11.20 25.00
CA ARG A 184 -31.47 -11.32 26.35
C ARG A 184 -31.05 -12.75 26.60
N TRP A 185 -29.83 -12.94 27.05
CA TRP A 185 -29.34 -14.26 27.47
C TRP A 185 -29.61 -14.50 28.94
N GLN A 186 -30.27 -15.62 29.27
CA GLN A 186 -30.50 -16.06 30.64
C GLN A 186 -30.24 -17.57 30.72
N ASN A 187 -29.30 -17.98 31.58
CA ASN A 187 -28.91 -19.39 31.74
C ASN A 187 -28.59 -20.09 30.41
N GLY A 188 -27.91 -19.36 29.50
CA GLY A 188 -27.54 -19.87 28.17
C GLY A 188 -28.67 -19.92 27.15
N GLN A 189 -29.90 -19.52 27.50
CA GLN A 189 -31.03 -19.46 26.58
C GLN A 189 -31.25 -18.04 26.04
N ALA A 190 -31.52 -17.96 24.73
CA ALA A 190 -31.91 -16.74 24.04
C ALA A 190 -33.38 -16.42 24.36
N ILE A 191 -33.61 -15.28 25.00
CA ILE A 191 -34.96 -14.78 25.30
C ILE A 191 -35.17 -13.52 24.45
N PRO A 192 -36.05 -13.55 23.43
CA PRO A 192 -36.35 -12.35 22.66
C PRO A 192 -37.11 -11.35 23.55
N VAL A 193 -36.71 -10.09 23.47
CA VAL A 193 -37.30 -8.99 24.23
C VAL A 193 -37.84 -7.95 23.27
N PHE A 194 -39.10 -7.59 23.50
CA PHE A 194 -39.84 -6.58 22.75
C PHE A 194 -40.34 -5.53 23.74
N GLN A 195 -40.02 -4.26 23.49
CA GLN A 195 -40.54 -3.15 24.28
C GLN A 195 -41.06 -2.04 23.36
N GLY A 196 -42.38 -1.88 23.33
CA GLY A 196 -43.08 -0.79 22.64
C GLY A 196 -43.82 0.14 23.60
N GLY A 197 -44.48 1.17 23.07
CA GLY A 197 -45.43 2.03 23.80
C GLY A 197 -44.82 3.12 24.68
N VAL A 198 -43.50 3.13 24.87
CA VAL A 198 -42.77 4.13 25.68
C VAL A 198 -41.96 5.11 24.80
N PHE A 199 -41.73 4.74 23.54
CA PHE A 199 -40.97 5.51 22.57
C PHE A 199 -41.90 6.14 21.52
N LEU A 200 -41.41 7.15 20.81
CA LEU A 200 -42.14 7.80 19.72
C LEU A 200 -42.35 6.82 18.55
N PRO A 201 -43.59 6.44 18.21
CA PRO A 201 -43.86 5.55 17.08
C PRO A 201 -44.11 6.34 15.79
N ASN A 202 -44.13 5.62 14.66
CA ASN A 202 -44.55 6.11 13.34
C ASN A 202 -43.70 7.24 12.75
N LEU A 203 -42.38 7.20 12.96
CA LEU A 203 -41.46 8.12 12.30
C LEU A 203 -41.27 7.73 10.83
N SER A 204 -41.13 8.73 9.96
CA SER A 204 -40.73 8.49 8.57
C SER A 204 -39.32 7.90 8.49
N LEU A 205 -38.99 7.21 7.39
CA LEU A 205 -37.65 6.64 7.17
C LEU A 205 -36.53 7.69 7.34
N THR A 206 -36.71 8.86 6.73
CA THR A 206 -35.73 9.95 6.77
C THR A 206 -35.58 10.49 8.18
N GLU A 207 -36.68 10.69 8.91
CA GLU A 207 -36.64 11.18 10.28
C GLU A 207 -35.97 10.17 11.24
N ALA A 208 -36.32 8.89 11.09
CA ALA A 208 -35.71 7.82 11.88
C ALA A 208 -34.21 7.70 11.61
N ALA A 209 -33.79 7.76 10.35
CA ALA A 209 -32.37 7.74 9.97
C ALA A 209 -31.61 8.95 10.52
N LEU A 210 -32.20 10.16 10.46
CA LEU A 210 -31.57 11.36 11.00
C LEU A 210 -31.41 11.29 12.52
N ARG A 211 -32.47 10.90 13.25
CA ARG A 211 -32.42 10.76 14.71
C ARG A 211 -31.44 9.67 15.15
N LEU A 212 -31.40 8.55 14.43
CA LEU A 212 -30.40 7.51 14.64
C LEU A 212 -28.99 8.05 14.42
N GLY A 213 -28.73 8.73 13.30
CA GLY A 213 -27.43 9.32 13.01
C GLY A 213 -26.97 10.32 14.08
N GLN A 214 -27.88 11.18 14.55
CA GLN A 214 -27.65 12.12 15.65
C GLN A 214 -27.25 11.39 16.94
N HIS A 215 -28.00 10.34 17.30
CA HIS A 215 -27.75 9.54 18.49
C HIS A 215 -26.40 8.81 18.41
N LEU A 216 -26.11 8.14 17.30
CA LEU A 216 -24.86 7.42 17.08
C LEU A 216 -23.65 8.35 17.12
N LEU A 217 -23.76 9.57 16.55
CA LEU A 217 -22.69 10.55 16.59
C LEU A 217 -22.40 11.01 18.02
N ALA A 218 -23.44 11.27 18.82
CA ALA A 218 -23.29 11.59 20.24
C ALA A 218 -22.62 10.43 20.99
N ASP A 219 -22.95 9.20 20.61
CA ASP A 219 -22.39 8.02 21.25
C ASP A 219 -20.90 7.79 20.96
N VAL A 220 -20.41 8.14 19.76
CA VAL A 220 -18.98 8.06 19.40
C VAL A 220 -18.10 8.90 20.34
N VAL A 221 -18.61 10.04 20.81
CA VAL A 221 -17.83 10.95 21.68
C VAL A 221 -17.87 10.56 23.16
N THR A 222 -18.75 9.66 23.58
CA THR A 222 -18.76 9.22 24.99
C THR A 222 -17.59 8.27 25.26
N PRO A 223 -17.12 8.13 26.51
CA PRO A 223 -16.00 7.23 26.82
C PRO A 223 -16.16 5.81 26.26
N MET A 224 -17.39 5.25 26.31
CA MET A 224 -17.66 3.90 25.80
C MET A 224 -17.68 3.81 24.26
N SER A 225 -17.94 4.91 23.55
CA SER A 225 -18.10 4.97 22.09
C SER A 225 -19.17 3.97 21.58
N LEU A 226 -19.34 3.88 20.26
CA LEU A 226 -20.09 2.80 19.63
C LEU A 226 -19.32 1.48 19.62
N PRO A 227 -19.99 0.32 19.69
CA PRO A 227 -19.36 -0.97 19.47
C PRO A 227 -18.76 -1.06 18.06
N ILE A 228 -17.70 -1.88 17.91
CA ILE A 228 -17.15 -2.20 16.58
C ILE A 228 -18.28 -2.80 15.71
N PRO A 229 -18.35 -2.48 14.40
CA PRO A 229 -19.39 -3.01 13.53
C PRO A 229 -19.47 -4.55 13.59
N GLY A 230 -20.67 -5.09 13.81
CA GLY A 230 -20.97 -6.52 13.91
C GLY A 230 -20.90 -7.10 15.33
N MET A 231 -20.46 -6.35 16.33
CA MET A 231 -20.33 -6.86 17.71
C MET A 231 -21.67 -7.24 18.35
N SER A 232 -22.79 -6.59 17.98
CA SER A 232 -24.09 -7.01 18.50
C SER A 232 -24.55 -8.34 17.89
N LEU A 233 -24.13 -8.67 16.66
CA LEU A 233 -24.36 -10.00 16.07
C LEU A 233 -23.55 -11.07 16.79
N LEU A 234 -22.31 -10.76 17.17
CA LEU A 234 -21.49 -11.67 17.99
C LEU A 234 -22.10 -11.87 19.38
N TYR A 235 -22.64 -10.82 19.98
CA TYR A 235 -23.37 -10.91 21.26
C TYR A 235 -24.68 -11.72 21.16
N GLU A 236 -25.33 -11.70 20.00
CA GLU A 236 -26.54 -12.48 19.71
C GLU A 236 -26.23 -13.94 19.32
N SER A 237 -24.96 -14.36 19.26
CA SER A 237 -24.57 -15.73 18.89
C SER A 237 -25.02 -16.78 19.93
N ASP A 238 -25.42 -17.97 19.49
CA ASP A 238 -25.72 -19.12 20.37
C ASP A 238 -24.50 -19.63 21.15
N ASN A 239 -23.28 -19.30 20.71
CA ASN A 239 -22.05 -19.69 21.38
C ASN A 239 -21.69 -18.72 22.53
N GLN A 240 -21.67 -19.21 23.76
CA GLN A 240 -21.34 -18.42 24.95
C GLN A 240 -19.97 -17.74 24.87
N LEU A 241 -18.94 -18.41 24.35
CA LEU A 241 -17.60 -17.83 24.26
C LEU A 241 -17.56 -16.62 23.33
N VAL A 242 -18.31 -16.66 22.22
CA VAL A 242 -18.41 -15.55 21.26
C VAL A 242 -19.13 -14.36 21.89
N ARG A 243 -20.20 -14.63 22.66
CA ARG A 243 -20.93 -13.58 23.38
C ARG A 243 -20.09 -12.92 24.45
N ASP A 244 -19.42 -13.71 25.27
CA ASP A 244 -18.58 -13.24 26.36
C ASP A 244 -17.39 -12.45 25.79
N PHE A 245 -16.81 -12.91 24.68
CA PHE A 245 -15.81 -12.14 23.93
C PHE A 245 -16.38 -10.78 23.50
N ALA A 246 -17.53 -10.75 22.82
CA ALA A 246 -18.12 -9.50 22.33
C ALA A 246 -18.40 -8.51 23.47
N LEU A 247 -18.99 -9.00 24.56
CA LEU A 247 -19.31 -8.22 25.73
C LEU A 247 -18.05 -7.68 26.43
N HIS A 248 -17.06 -8.54 26.69
CA HIS A 248 -15.86 -8.18 27.46
C HIS A 248 -14.89 -7.33 26.65
N ALA A 249 -14.73 -7.61 25.34
CA ALA A 249 -13.93 -6.79 24.45
C ALA A 249 -14.46 -5.36 24.43
N TYR A 250 -15.78 -5.18 24.25
CA TYR A 250 -16.43 -3.87 24.26
C TYR A 250 -16.44 -3.20 25.64
N SER A 251 -16.72 -3.95 26.70
CA SER A 251 -16.85 -3.40 28.06
C SER A 251 -15.53 -2.89 28.62
N GLY A 252 -14.42 -3.55 28.24
CA GLY A 252 -13.11 -3.28 28.80
C GLY A 252 -13.01 -3.63 30.29
N LEU A 253 -11.83 -3.39 30.85
CA LEU A 253 -11.55 -3.48 32.29
C LEU A 253 -12.11 -2.28 33.08
N GLY A 254 -12.38 -1.17 32.39
CA GLY A 254 -12.90 0.07 32.94
C GLY A 254 -13.70 0.85 31.90
N GLN A 255 -14.32 1.95 32.32
CA GLN A 255 -15.09 2.79 31.41
C GLN A 255 -14.19 3.36 30.31
N GLY A 256 -14.57 3.14 29.05
CA GLY A 256 -13.80 3.59 27.89
C GLY A 256 -12.47 2.87 27.67
N THR A 257 -12.21 1.77 28.39
CA THR A 257 -11.03 0.95 28.15
C THR A 257 -11.30 -0.26 27.25
N GLY A 258 -12.49 -0.33 26.64
CA GLY A 258 -12.87 -1.42 25.74
C GLY A 258 -12.46 -1.17 24.29
N TRP A 259 -12.69 -2.18 23.47
CA TRP A 259 -12.57 -2.14 22.01
C TRP A 259 -13.87 -1.63 21.41
N ASN A 260 -13.83 -0.41 20.89
CA ASN A 260 -14.97 0.33 20.37
C ASN A 260 -14.55 1.10 19.11
N VAL A 261 -15.47 1.74 18.41
CA VAL A 261 -15.15 2.46 17.15
C VAL A 261 -14.03 3.47 17.33
N ARG A 262 -13.96 4.19 18.45
CA ARG A 262 -12.90 5.19 18.65
C ARG A 262 -11.54 4.54 18.88
N SER A 263 -11.43 3.62 19.83
CA SER A 263 -10.18 2.96 20.21
C SER A 263 -9.70 1.93 19.18
N GLY A 264 -10.61 1.29 18.47
CA GLY A 264 -10.33 0.21 17.52
C GLY A 264 -10.32 0.62 16.04
N ILE A 265 -10.92 1.76 15.68
CA ILE A 265 -11.00 2.22 14.28
C ILE A 265 -10.50 3.66 14.15
N ALA A 266 -11.11 4.64 14.80
CA ALA A 266 -10.83 6.06 14.55
C ALA A 266 -9.38 6.43 14.91
N THR A 267 -8.97 6.14 16.15
CA THR A 267 -7.62 6.45 16.63
C THR A 267 -6.54 5.68 15.85
N PRO A 268 -6.67 4.34 15.65
CA PRO A 268 -5.70 3.60 14.83
C PRO A 268 -5.66 4.04 13.36
N THR A 269 -6.78 4.51 12.78
CA THR A 269 -6.84 5.03 11.41
C THR A 269 -5.99 6.30 11.24
N MET A 270 -5.89 7.15 12.26
CA MET A 270 -5.00 8.32 12.19
C MET A 270 -3.54 7.92 11.99
N THR A 271 -3.12 6.81 12.62
CA THR A 271 -1.78 6.22 12.39
C THR A 271 -1.61 5.79 10.94
N VAL A 272 -2.64 5.17 10.35
CA VAL A 272 -2.62 4.76 8.93
C VAL A 272 -2.48 5.99 8.02
N ILE A 273 -3.26 7.04 8.27
CA ILE A 273 -3.21 8.30 7.52
C ILE A 273 -1.83 8.94 7.62
N ALA A 274 -1.27 9.07 8.83
CA ALA A 274 0.06 9.65 9.04
C ALA A 274 1.14 8.87 8.28
N THR A 275 1.08 7.54 8.30
CA THR A 275 2.00 6.67 7.57
C THR A 275 1.91 6.88 6.06
N GLU A 276 0.68 6.90 5.53
CA GLU A 276 0.43 7.14 4.11
C GLU A 276 0.93 8.53 3.70
N VAL A 277 0.68 9.57 4.49
CA VAL A 277 1.15 10.93 4.23
C VAL A 277 2.68 10.97 4.17
N ILE A 278 3.38 10.39 5.14
CA ILE A 278 4.86 10.41 5.18
C ILE A 278 5.44 9.72 3.94
N ILE A 279 5.03 8.48 3.66
CA ILE A 279 5.60 7.70 2.56
C ILE A 279 5.22 8.28 1.20
N ARG A 280 3.97 8.71 1.01
CA ARG A 280 3.55 9.33 -0.26
C ARG A 280 4.27 10.64 -0.50
N THR A 281 4.33 11.51 0.50
CA THR A 281 5.03 12.80 0.38
C THR A 281 6.49 12.57 0.03
N TYR A 282 7.16 11.62 0.68
CA TYR A 282 8.54 11.25 0.37
C TYR A 282 8.72 10.81 -1.09
N VAL A 283 7.93 9.84 -1.57
CA VAL A 283 8.08 9.31 -2.94
C VAL A 283 7.72 10.36 -4.01
N HIS A 284 6.67 11.15 -3.78
CA HIS A 284 6.26 12.21 -4.71
C HIS A 284 7.25 13.39 -4.71
N ALA A 285 7.83 13.74 -3.57
CA ALA A 285 8.89 14.75 -3.50
C ALA A 285 10.15 14.29 -4.24
N GLU A 286 10.53 13.01 -4.09
CA GLU A 286 11.66 12.46 -4.83
C GLU A 286 11.42 12.48 -6.35
N ALA A 287 10.23 12.08 -6.81
CA ALA A 287 9.86 12.18 -8.22
C ALA A 287 9.95 13.62 -8.73
N LEU A 288 9.40 14.58 -7.97
CA LEU A 288 9.48 16.01 -8.31
C LEU A 288 10.93 16.49 -8.44
N THR A 289 11.83 16.03 -7.58
CA THR A 289 13.26 16.41 -7.67
C THR A 289 14.00 15.76 -8.84
N GLN A 290 13.57 14.58 -9.29
CA GLN A 290 14.24 13.83 -10.35
C GLN A 290 13.74 14.19 -11.74
N THR A 291 12.43 14.35 -11.89
CA THR A 291 11.77 14.53 -13.20
C THR A 291 11.18 15.93 -13.40
N GLY A 292 11.19 16.77 -12.36
CA GLY A 292 10.46 18.05 -12.37
C GLY A 292 8.95 17.90 -12.24
N SER A 293 8.43 16.68 -12.07
CA SER A 293 6.99 16.38 -11.92
C SER A 293 6.74 15.48 -10.70
N PRO A 294 5.66 15.71 -9.92
CA PRO A 294 5.29 14.81 -8.84
C PRO A 294 4.60 13.54 -9.34
N GLU A 295 4.35 13.41 -10.64
CA GLU A 295 3.72 12.23 -11.22
C GLU A 295 4.63 11.01 -11.10
N LEU A 296 4.02 9.86 -10.75
CA LEU A 296 4.75 8.61 -10.58
C LEU A 296 4.53 7.72 -11.80
N ASP A 297 5.63 7.26 -12.39
CA ASP A 297 5.62 6.17 -13.35
C ASP A 297 5.26 4.82 -12.67
N TRP A 298 5.22 3.74 -13.43
CA TRP A 298 4.86 2.43 -12.89
C TRP A 298 5.88 1.86 -11.89
N PRO A 299 7.21 1.84 -12.18
CA PRO A 299 8.23 1.43 -11.22
C PRO A 299 8.18 2.22 -9.89
N GLN A 300 7.99 3.54 -9.94
CA GLN A 300 7.86 4.40 -8.76
C GLN A 300 6.58 4.11 -7.98
N LYS A 301 5.44 3.86 -8.66
CA LYS A 301 4.19 3.41 -8.02
C LYS A 301 4.39 2.09 -7.28
N ARG A 302 5.10 1.13 -7.86
CA ARG A 302 5.44 -0.15 -7.21
C ARG A 302 6.32 0.06 -5.99
N ARG A 303 7.40 0.81 -6.13
CA ARG A 303 8.30 1.15 -5.02
C ARG A 303 7.52 1.80 -3.88
N ARG A 304 6.63 2.76 -4.16
CA ARG A 304 5.74 3.36 -3.16
C ARG A 304 4.89 2.31 -2.43
N THR A 305 4.29 1.38 -3.16
CA THR A 305 3.48 0.29 -2.57
C THR A 305 4.33 -0.60 -1.66
N GLU A 306 5.56 -0.92 -2.04
CA GLU A 306 6.50 -1.69 -1.21
C GLU A 306 6.90 -0.94 0.07
N LEU A 307 7.18 0.36 -0.02
CA LEU A 307 7.51 1.19 1.15
C LEU A 307 6.32 1.32 2.10
N LEU A 308 5.11 1.50 1.57
CA LEU A 308 3.88 1.48 2.36
C LEU A 308 3.69 0.12 3.04
N LEU A 309 3.91 -0.99 2.32
CA LEU A 309 3.80 -2.33 2.89
C LEU A 309 4.75 -2.49 4.08
N ALA A 310 6.00 -2.08 3.92
CA ALA A 310 6.99 -2.17 4.98
C ALA A 310 6.65 -1.31 6.19
N ALA A 311 6.25 -0.06 5.97
CA ALA A 311 5.86 0.86 7.03
C ALA A 311 4.63 0.35 7.81
N HIS A 312 3.56 -0.07 7.11
CA HIS A 312 2.38 -0.63 7.77
C HIS A 312 2.66 -1.98 8.44
N SER A 313 3.54 -2.82 7.90
CA SER A 313 3.96 -4.07 8.55
C SER A 313 4.70 -3.81 9.86
N LEU A 314 5.61 -2.83 9.88
CA LEU A 314 6.31 -2.42 11.10
C LEU A 314 5.33 -1.92 12.16
N ILE A 315 4.38 -1.06 11.79
CA ILE A 315 3.35 -0.54 12.71
C ILE A 315 2.43 -1.66 13.21
N SER A 316 2.03 -2.56 12.33
CA SER A 316 1.24 -3.74 12.68
C SER A 316 1.99 -4.59 13.72
N ALA A 317 3.28 -4.88 13.49
CA ALA A 317 4.13 -5.61 14.41
C ALA A 317 4.26 -4.91 15.77
N ILE A 318 4.45 -3.58 15.79
CA ILE A 318 4.49 -2.80 17.03
C ILE A 318 3.16 -2.90 17.80
N SER A 319 2.03 -2.78 17.11
CA SER A 319 0.71 -2.85 17.74
C SER A 319 0.42 -4.23 18.34
N LEU A 320 0.76 -5.32 17.62
CA LEU A 320 0.66 -6.68 18.12
C LEU A 320 1.65 -6.93 19.27
N GLY A 321 2.86 -6.36 19.18
CA GLY A 321 3.85 -6.38 20.24
C GLY A 321 3.34 -5.72 21.53
N LYS A 322 2.61 -4.60 21.43
CA LYS A 322 1.97 -3.96 22.58
C LYS A 322 0.89 -4.85 23.22
N VAL A 323 0.07 -5.51 22.41
CA VAL A 323 -0.93 -6.49 22.89
C VAL A 323 -0.23 -7.62 23.65
N ALA A 324 0.78 -8.24 23.04
CA ALA A 324 1.55 -9.33 23.64
C ALA A 324 2.25 -8.90 24.94
N ALA A 325 2.84 -7.70 24.96
CA ALA A 325 3.50 -7.15 26.14
C ALA A 325 2.52 -6.92 27.31
N GLN A 326 1.30 -6.46 27.05
CA GLN A 326 0.29 -6.32 28.10
C GLN A 326 -0.17 -7.67 28.67
N ILE A 327 -0.41 -8.65 27.80
CA ILE A 327 -0.77 -10.02 28.20
C ILE A 327 0.35 -10.62 29.06
N ALA A 328 1.61 -10.50 28.61
CA ALA A 328 2.78 -10.97 29.35
C ALA A 328 2.92 -10.26 30.71
N ALA A 329 2.78 -8.93 30.74
CA ALA A 329 2.89 -8.16 31.98
C ALA A 329 1.85 -8.58 33.03
N HIS A 330 0.59 -8.78 32.63
CA HIS A 330 -0.45 -9.28 33.54
C HIS A 330 -0.19 -10.72 33.99
N SER A 331 0.30 -11.57 33.08
CA SER A 331 0.64 -12.97 33.40
C SER A 331 1.78 -13.05 34.42
N MET A 332 2.83 -12.24 34.24
CA MET A 332 3.98 -12.16 35.16
C MET A 332 3.60 -11.58 36.53
N ALA A 333 2.58 -10.72 36.59
CA ALA A 333 2.02 -10.21 37.83
C ALA A 333 1.08 -11.21 38.55
N GLY A 334 0.83 -12.39 37.98
CA GLY A 334 -0.08 -13.41 38.51
C GLY A 334 -1.57 -13.15 38.25
N ASP A 335 -1.91 -12.12 37.46
CA ASP A 335 -3.29 -11.75 37.11
C ASP A 335 -3.71 -12.40 35.78
N TYR A 336 -3.84 -13.74 35.80
CA TYR A 336 -4.15 -14.53 34.60
C TYR A 336 -5.53 -14.23 34.01
N LEU A 337 -6.51 -13.87 34.84
CA LEU A 337 -7.84 -13.49 34.38
C LEU A 337 -7.78 -12.20 33.56
N ARG A 338 -7.00 -11.22 34.01
CA ARG A 338 -6.76 -9.99 33.26
C ARG A 338 -5.91 -10.23 32.02
N ALA A 339 -4.89 -11.09 32.11
CA ALA A 339 -4.05 -11.43 30.97
C ALA A 339 -4.83 -12.05 29.81
N ALA A 340 -5.81 -12.91 30.11
CA ALA A 340 -6.70 -13.53 29.12
C ALA A 340 -7.85 -12.62 28.68
N HIS A 341 -7.95 -11.39 29.22
CA HIS A 341 -9.09 -10.53 28.96
C HIS A 341 -9.08 -9.98 27.52
N PRO A 342 -10.19 -10.10 26.76
CA PRO A 342 -10.19 -9.75 25.33
C PRO A 342 -10.06 -8.24 25.06
N SER A 343 -10.17 -7.38 26.07
CA SER A 343 -9.98 -5.94 25.91
C SER A 343 -8.59 -5.54 25.41
N HIS A 344 -7.58 -6.41 25.54
CA HIS A 344 -6.24 -6.14 25.00
C HIS A 344 -6.26 -5.93 23.49
N ILE A 345 -7.24 -6.50 22.77
CA ILE A 345 -7.39 -6.31 21.32
C ILE A 345 -7.56 -4.85 20.91
N ARG A 346 -7.99 -3.97 21.82
CA ARG A 346 -8.11 -2.53 21.56
C ARG A 346 -6.79 -1.88 21.16
N HIS A 347 -5.66 -2.50 21.52
CA HIS A 347 -4.32 -2.03 21.19
C HIS A 347 -3.80 -2.58 19.87
N ALA A 348 -4.50 -3.53 19.24
CA ALA A 348 -4.20 -3.97 17.90
C ALA A 348 -4.64 -2.90 16.91
N ASN A 349 -3.74 -2.46 16.03
CA ASN A 349 -4.06 -1.52 14.97
C ASN A 349 -4.71 -2.27 13.80
N ILE A 350 -5.99 -2.63 13.95
CA ILE A 350 -6.75 -3.38 12.95
C ILE A 350 -6.75 -2.69 11.58
N PRO A 351 -6.93 -1.35 11.48
CA PRO A 351 -6.78 -0.66 10.20
C PRO A 351 -5.41 -0.84 9.55
N ALA A 352 -4.31 -0.76 10.32
CA ALA A 352 -2.97 -1.00 9.77
C ALA A 352 -2.77 -2.45 9.32
N LEU A 353 -3.29 -3.44 10.07
CA LEU A 353 -3.23 -4.86 9.70
C LEU A 353 -3.98 -5.13 8.38
N LEU A 354 -5.19 -4.59 8.24
CA LEU A 354 -5.96 -4.68 7.00
C LEU A 354 -5.19 -4.02 5.85
N ARG A 355 -4.59 -2.85 6.11
CA ARG A 355 -3.81 -2.13 5.10
C ARG A 355 -2.58 -2.93 4.66
N THR A 356 -1.82 -3.51 5.59
CA THR A 356 -0.72 -4.45 5.31
C THR A 356 -1.18 -5.60 4.42
N GLY A 357 -2.32 -6.24 4.74
CA GLY A 357 -2.87 -7.32 3.92
C GLY A 357 -3.18 -6.88 2.48
N THR A 358 -3.83 -5.73 2.30
CA THR A 358 -4.14 -5.19 0.95
C THR A 358 -2.88 -4.83 0.16
N LEU A 359 -1.87 -4.25 0.82
CA LEU A 359 -0.60 -3.89 0.19
C LEU A 359 0.22 -5.12 -0.18
N ALA A 360 0.22 -6.16 0.66
CA ALA A 360 0.89 -7.42 0.36
C ALA A 360 0.29 -8.07 -0.89
N ALA A 361 -1.05 -8.13 -0.98
CA ALA A 361 -1.73 -8.61 -2.19
C ALA A 361 -1.39 -7.78 -3.43
N THR A 362 -1.28 -6.44 -3.28
CA THR A 362 -0.90 -5.55 -4.37
C THR A 362 0.55 -5.81 -4.83
N VAL A 363 1.51 -5.91 -3.92
CA VAL A 363 2.91 -6.21 -4.24
C VAL A 363 3.06 -7.56 -4.94
N VAL A 364 2.34 -8.60 -4.47
CA VAL A 364 2.34 -9.92 -5.12
C VAL A 364 1.76 -9.85 -6.54
N ASN A 365 0.64 -9.16 -6.70
CA ASN A 365 0.03 -8.96 -8.02
C ASN A 365 0.94 -8.14 -8.96
N ASP A 366 1.63 -7.12 -8.46
CA ASP A 366 2.56 -6.31 -9.24
C ASP A 366 3.79 -7.13 -9.67
N ALA A 367 4.31 -7.98 -8.77
CA ALA A 367 5.39 -8.92 -9.10
C ALA A 367 4.95 -9.95 -10.15
N TYR A 368 3.73 -10.49 -10.02
CA TYR A 368 3.16 -11.39 -11.01
C TYR A 368 2.99 -10.71 -12.38
N ARG A 369 2.47 -9.48 -12.43
CA ARG A 369 2.35 -8.72 -13.68
C ARG A 369 3.72 -8.48 -14.32
N ALA A 370 4.71 -8.07 -13.53
CA ALA A 370 6.07 -7.88 -14.02
C ALA A 370 6.70 -9.17 -14.56
N SER A 371 6.37 -10.34 -14.00
CA SER A 371 6.87 -11.62 -14.53
C SER A 371 6.23 -12.04 -15.84
N GLN A 372 5.04 -11.52 -16.18
CA GLN A 372 4.39 -11.77 -17.47
C GLN A 372 4.98 -10.92 -18.60
N ILE A 373 5.68 -9.83 -18.27
CA ILE A 373 6.37 -9.03 -19.27
C ILE A 373 7.55 -9.85 -19.80
N PRO A 374 7.62 -10.10 -21.13
CA PRO A 374 8.74 -10.82 -21.74
C PRO A 374 10.07 -10.21 -21.28
N SER A 375 11.05 -11.03 -20.93
CA SER A 375 12.42 -10.53 -20.77
C SER A 375 12.92 -10.06 -22.12
N ALA A 376 13.71 -8.99 -22.13
CA ALA A 376 14.60 -8.77 -23.26
C ALA A 376 15.39 -10.07 -23.46
N GLN A 377 15.45 -10.54 -24.70
CA GLN A 377 16.33 -11.64 -25.07
C GLN A 377 17.76 -11.27 -24.62
N SER A 378 18.52 -12.26 -24.18
CA SER A 378 19.92 -11.99 -23.84
C SER A 378 20.66 -11.46 -25.06
N TRP A 379 21.75 -10.71 -24.87
CA TRP A 379 22.58 -10.26 -26.01
C TRP A 379 23.01 -11.42 -26.89
N ASP A 380 23.31 -12.58 -26.30
CA ASP A 380 23.64 -13.79 -27.03
C ASP A 380 22.45 -14.33 -27.85
N GLU A 381 21.24 -14.33 -27.28
CA GLU A 381 20.01 -14.70 -27.99
C GLU A 381 19.69 -13.73 -29.13
N LEU A 382 19.88 -12.43 -28.91
CA LEU A 382 19.69 -11.40 -29.93
C LEU A 382 20.71 -11.54 -31.05
N VAL A 383 21.99 -11.76 -30.73
CA VAL A 383 23.05 -11.99 -31.71
C VAL A 383 22.77 -13.27 -32.48
N VAL A 384 22.37 -14.37 -31.84
CA VAL A 384 21.99 -15.62 -32.53
C VAL A 384 20.75 -15.42 -33.41
N ALA A 385 19.77 -14.63 -32.96
CA ALA A 385 18.53 -14.39 -33.71
C ALA A 385 18.70 -13.42 -34.90
N THR A 386 19.63 -12.47 -34.81
CA THR A 386 19.81 -11.42 -35.82
C THR A 386 21.02 -11.64 -36.73
N ALA A 387 22.04 -12.36 -36.27
CA ALA A 387 23.18 -12.70 -37.10
C ALA A 387 22.78 -13.71 -38.17
N GLN A 388 23.14 -13.42 -39.42
CA GLN A 388 23.06 -14.41 -40.48
C GLN A 388 24.03 -15.57 -40.19
N PRO A 389 23.73 -16.81 -40.59
CA PRO A 389 24.57 -17.98 -40.27
C PRO A 389 26.07 -17.80 -40.60
N TRP A 390 26.37 -17.07 -41.67
CA TRP A 390 27.74 -16.77 -42.09
C TRP A 390 28.47 -15.72 -41.23
N GLN A 391 27.74 -14.87 -40.49
CA GLN A 391 28.32 -13.89 -39.55
C GLN A 391 28.78 -14.57 -38.27
N LEU A 392 28.05 -15.59 -37.79
CA LEU A 392 28.46 -16.42 -36.64
C LEU A 392 29.67 -17.30 -36.99
N ASP A 393 29.75 -17.80 -38.23
CA ASP A 393 30.88 -18.54 -38.77
C ASP A 393 32.16 -17.68 -38.89
N LEU A 394 32.02 -16.39 -39.23
CA LEU A 394 33.13 -15.44 -39.25
C LEU A 394 33.67 -15.18 -37.84
N VAL A 395 32.79 -14.97 -36.85
CA VAL A 395 33.18 -14.77 -35.45
C VAL A 395 33.91 -16.00 -34.90
N SER A 396 33.38 -17.20 -35.11
CA SER A 396 34.01 -18.45 -34.63
C SER A 396 35.35 -18.74 -35.31
N ARG A 397 35.51 -18.42 -36.60
CA ARG A 397 36.81 -18.51 -37.33
C ARG A 397 37.83 -17.51 -36.80
N TYR A 398 37.42 -16.28 -36.51
CA TYR A 398 38.32 -15.29 -35.90
C TYR A 398 38.73 -15.67 -34.48
N GLU A 399 37.86 -16.29 -33.69
CA GLU A 399 38.18 -16.79 -32.34
C GLU A 399 39.20 -17.93 -32.37
N THR A 400 39.08 -18.86 -33.32
CA THR A 400 40.06 -19.94 -33.52
C THR A 400 41.39 -19.43 -34.04
N LEU A 401 41.40 -18.38 -34.86
CA LEU A 401 42.62 -17.76 -35.39
C LEU A 401 43.32 -16.83 -34.39
N GLY A 402 42.57 -16.14 -33.52
CA GLY A 402 43.10 -15.23 -32.50
C GLY A 402 43.68 -15.93 -31.26
N SER A 403 43.21 -17.14 -30.97
CA SER A 403 43.71 -18.00 -29.88
C SER A 403 44.89 -18.89 -30.30
N ALA A 404 45.20 -18.97 -31.60
CA ALA A 404 46.36 -19.68 -32.12
C ALA A 404 47.62 -18.77 -32.10
N PRO A 405 48.74 -19.21 -31.48
CA PRO A 405 49.98 -18.43 -31.48
C PRO A 405 50.58 -18.39 -32.89
N GLY A 406 50.30 -17.31 -33.63
CA GLY A 406 50.82 -17.06 -34.99
C GLY A 406 49.78 -16.57 -36.03
N GLY A 407 48.48 -16.53 -35.70
CA GLY A 407 47.40 -16.35 -36.68
C GLY A 407 47.32 -15.02 -37.46
N ARG A 408 48.09 -13.99 -37.08
CA ARG A 408 48.06 -12.67 -37.78
C ARG A 408 48.71 -12.69 -39.17
N SER A 409 49.49 -13.70 -39.52
CA SER A 409 50.25 -13.73 -40.79
C SER A 409 49.49 -14.33 -41.99
N GLU A 410 48.40 -15.08 -41.80
CA GLU A 410 47.67 -15.70 -42.91
C GLU A 410 46.59 -14.80 -43.52
N LEU A 411 46.05 -13.85 -42.76
CA LEU A 411 44.99 -12.94 -43.21
C LEU A 411 45.41 -11.98 -44.35
N LEU A 412 46.71 -11.76 -44.56
CA LEU A 412 47.23 -10.94 -45.66
C LEU A 412 47.44 -11.73 -46.96
N LYS A 413 47.29 -13.05 -46.97
CA LYS A 413 47.44 -13.87 -48.18
C LYS A 413 46.14 -14.07 -48.95
N ASP A 414 44.99 -14.01 -48.27
CA ASP A 414 43.69 -14.28 -48.87
C ASP A 414 42.94 -13.03 -49.34
N LEU A 415 43.53 -11.83 -49.17
CA LEU A 415 42.97 -10.56 -49.66
C LEU A 415 43.54 -10.11 -51.01
N ASP A 416 44.48 -10.87 -51.59
CA ASP A 416 45.08 -10.62 -52.91
C ASP A 416 44.62 -11.61 -54.01
N THR A 417 43.50 -12.32 -53.79
CA THR A 417 42.78 -13.13 -54.80
C THR A 417 41.28 -12.94 -54.65
#